data_AF-A0A9K3PHT0-F1
#
_entry.id   AF-A0A9K3PHT0-F1
#
_cell.length_a   1.000
_cell.length_b   1.000
_cell.length_c   1.000
_cell.angle_alpha   90.00
_cell.angle_beta   90.00
_cell.angle_gamma   90.00
#
_symmetry.space_group_name_H-M   'P 1'
#
loop_
_entity.id
_entity.type
_entity.pdbx_description
1 polymer ?
#
loop_
_entity_poly.entity_id
_entity_poly.type
_entity_poly.pdbx_seq_one_letter_code
_entity_poly.pdbx_strand_id
1 'polypeptide(L)'
;MHRYGWRTLVAGGLRRRAFTSPLRSGRQQQQKIVVGAVATFTRDVSSSTSGTIPTRHSIKGPPPICKDPVELQELTQQVLETPLGSLFCQHRNKKTNSTPGSAPKSIPSLSQDRDEAYAVAYESTQLLEYLLRGYNHQIPGSLFSGPNNDDVSIEGASATIATMVSLMERFDEEGHTYMKLRYEANSFRAGSTSTNTSALVDTVSSLSSRKGQNNIDDEESSSSSSSSSSEEDEDFSFEGDDDEEIQIGSSTFGEVEDMFSSVVQHERHLAGSQLEPHISDFALPGVTTVMYDSLLDAMASATELLLNDNSEKAADPSSILYEIDPEDFYDLTQDALTSHELNNQSLASVKGAFFPYTVPTMVTYNASLRGIGNLCLAGSMGGSNQLLIDQGLACGFGIYNQLTHNTQRLPKRNAASIIHLLNIIKACFPPSRTRGNMTVTLWHQASQEGLVTPELVSAIRDVHAESNGPEFEFFLEIINKCQSSSPSNGNDSEKVVIVPQRFARFAKKYQHSKNY
;
A
#
# COMPACT_ATOMS: atom_id res chain seq x y z
N MET A 1 3.63 -15.99 6.24
CA MET A 1 3.59 -14.69 6.98
C MET A 1 4.27 -13.66 6.10
N HIS A 2 3.56 -12.62 5.69
CA HIS A 2 4.18 -11.47 5.02
C HIS A 2 5.20 -10.86 5.98
N ARG A 3 6.50 -11.00 5.69
CA ARG A 3 7.46 -10.02 6.20
C ARG A 3 7.19 -8.77 5.35
N TYR A 4 6.43 -7.86 5.92
CA TYR A 4 6.08 -6.54 5.42
C TYR A 4 7.24 -5.92 4.60
N GLY A 5 6.96 -5.52 3.35
CA GLY A 5 7.96 -5.06 2.36
C GLY A 5 8.77 -3.83 2.79
N TRP A 6 8.26 -3.07 3.76
CA TRP A 6 8.88 -1.97 4.51
C TRP A 6 10.27 -2.31 5.06
N ARG A 7 10.50 -3.54 5.53
CA ARG A 7 11.84 -3.95 6.00
C ARG A 7 12.85 -3.98 4.86
N THR A 8 12.42 -4.07 3.60
CA THR A 8 13.27 -4.04 2.41
C THR A 8 13.74 -2.61 2.11
N LEU A 9 12.92 -1.58 2.31
CA LEU A 9 13.34 -0.17 2.22
C LEU A 9 14.54 0.12 3.13
N VAL A 10 14.51 -0.39 4.37
CA VAL A 10 15.60 -0.19 5.34
C VAL A 10 16.73 -1.22 5.12
N ALA A 11 16.41 -2.49 4.85
CA ALA A 11 17.43 -3.54 4.68
C ALA A 11 18.17 -3.48 3.34
N GLY A 12 17.58 -2.94 2.29
CA GLY A 12 18.18 -2.72 0.97
C GLY A 12 19.29 -1.68 1.02
N GLY A 13 19.04 -0.56 1.70
CA GLY A 13 20.01 0.49 1.98
C GLY A 13 21.05 0.12 3.06
N LEU A 14 20.62 -0.41 4.21
CA LEU A 14 21.54 -0.70 5.32
C LEU A 14 22.35 -2.00 5.19
N ARG A 15 21.97 -3.00 4.38
CA ARG A 15 22.79 -4.23 4.25
C ARG A 15 23.97 -4.11 3.27
N ARG A 16 24.05 -3.08 2.42
CA ARG A 16 25.21 -2.90 1.53
C ARG A 16 26.36 -2.08 2.12
N ARG A 17 26.20 -1.50 3.32
CA ARG A 17 27.29 -0.78 4.00
C ARG A 17 27.35 -1.14 5.48
N ALA A 18 28.19 -2.12 5.79
CA ALA A 18 28.69 -2.31 7.14
C ALA A 18 29.43 -1.03 7.59
N PHE A 19 28.80 -0.23 8.44
CA PHE A 19 29.49 0.81 9.19
C PHE A 19 30.51 0.16 10.12
N THR A 20 31.77 0.11 9.68
CA THR A 20 32.91 -0.10 10.57
C THR A 20 33.20 1.25 11.24
N SER A 21 32.61 1.44 12.42
CA SER A 21 33.05 2.52 13.32
C SER A 21 34.40 2.13 13.96
N PRO A 22 35.37 3.05 14.08
CA PRO A 22 36.67 2.73 14.64
C PRO A 22 36.54 2.54 16.15
N LEU A 23 36.92 1.34 16.59
CA LEU A 23 37.15 0.93 17.97
C LEU A 23 37.90 2.02 18.77
N ARG A 24 37.22 2.60 19.77
CA ARG A 24 37.88 3.34 20.86
C ARG A 24 37.90 2.46 22.12
N SER A 25 39.12 2.10 22.46
CA SER A 25 39.57 1.30 23.60
C SER A 25 38.99 1.74 24.96
N GLY A 26 38.37 0.78 25.66
CA GLY A 26 38.77 0.37 27.02
C GLY A 26 38.31 1.21 28.23
N ARG A 27 37.34 0.68 28.98
CA ARG A 27 37.45 0.47 30.45
C ARG A 27 36.27 -0.38 30.96
N GLN A 28 36.58 -1.61 31.39
CA GLN A 28 35.67 -2.46 32.16
C GLN A 28 35.47 -1.86 33.56
N GLN A 29 34.22 -1.55 33.91
CA GLN A 29 33.78 -1.50 35.29
C GLN A 29 32.69 -2.55 35.47
N GLN A 30 32.97 -3.54 36.32
CA GLN A 30 31.98 -4.49 36.80
C GLN A 30 30.90 -3.71 37.55
N GLN A 31 29.64 -3.79 37.09
CA GLN A 31 28.49 -3.42 37.90
C GLN A 31 27.65 -4.66 38.20
N LYS A 32 27.55 -4.88 39.51
CA LYS A 32 26.67 -5.78 40.24
C LYS A 32 25.22 -5.60 39.76
N ILE A 33 24.57 -6.70 39.38
CA ILE A 33 23.12 -6.74 39.17
C ILE A 33 22.45 -6.61 40.54
N VAL A 34 21.91 -5.41 40.81
CA VAL A 34 20.94 -5.18 41.89
C VAL A 34 19.57 -5.21 41.23
N VAL A 35 18.74 -6.18 41.64
CA VAL A 35 17.31 -6.23 41.28
C VAL A 35 16.62 -5.06 41.99
N GLY A 36 16.54 -3.93 41.28
CA GLY A 36 15.81 -2.74 41.70
C GLY A 36 14.40 -2.75 41.13
N ALA A 37 13.43 -2.38 41.96
CA ALA A 37 12.02 -2.27 41.64
C ALA A 37 11.77 -1.49 40.33
N VAL A 38 10.85 -2.01 39.51
CA VAL A 38 10.28 -1.30 38.36
C VAL A 38 9.56 -0.07 38.89
N ALA A 39 10.23 1.07 38.83
CA ALA A 39 9.59 2.37 39.00
C ALA A 39 8.71 2.60 37.78
N THR A 40 7.40 2.43 37.96
CA THR A 40 6.39 2.99 37.07
C THR A 40 6.66 4.49 36.96
N PHE A 41 7.26 4.92 35.85
CA PHE A 41 7.44 6.33 35.53
C PHE A 41 6.08 6.87 35.07
N THR A 42 5.13 6.97 36.00
CA THR A 42 3.96 7.85 35.83
C THR A 42 4.48 9.26 36.04
N ARG A 43 5.01 9.87 34.98
CA ARG A 43 5.13 11.32 34.95
C ARG A 43 3.70 11.85 34.90
N ASP A 44 3.15 12.16 36.07
CA ASP A 44 1.97 13.00 36.18
C ASP A 44 2.34 14.36 35.57
N VAL A 45 1.99 14.53 34.29
CA VAL A 45 1.95 15.82 33.61
C VAL A 45 0.86 16.64 34.28
N SER A 46 1.20 17.20 35.43
CA SER A 46 0.36 18.11 36.19
C SER A 46 0.85 19.54 35.98
N SER A 47 -0.09 20.35 35.49
CA SER A 47 -0.14 21.82 35.56
C SER A 47 0.72 22.69 34.63
N SER A 48 0.67 22.47 33.32
CA SER A 48 0.68 23.60 32.37
C SER A 48 -0.14 23.25 31.13
N THR A 49 -1.40 23.70 31.13
CA THR A 49 -2.44 23.50 30.09
C THR A 49 -2.69 22.03 29.71
N SER A 50 -3.93 21.56 29.90
CA SER A 50 -4.42 20.32 29.31
C SER A 50 -4.41 20.43 27.78
N GLY A 51 -3.22 20.35 27.18
CA GLY A 51 -2.99 20.20 25.76
C GLY A 51 -3.37 18.79 25.38
N THR A 52 -4.66 18.50 25.40
CA THR A 52 -5.20 17.39 24.62
C THR A 52 -4.72 17.67 23.20
N ILE A 53 -3.74 16.88 22.72
CA ILE A 53 -3.32 16.91 21.33
C ILE A 53 -4.61 16.92 20.52
N PRO A 54 -4.79 17.84 19.56
CA PRO A 54 -5.99 17.87 18.75
C PRO A 54 -5.97 16.64 17.84
N THR A 55 -6.25 15.47 18.39
CA THR A 55 -6.26 14.16 17.71
C THR A 55 -7.66 13.81 17.26
N ARG A 56 -8.69 14.44 17.85
CA ARG A 56 -10.07 14.26 17.45
C ARG A 56 -10.31 14.87 16.08
N HIS A 57 -10.41 13.99 15.09
CA HIS A 57 -10.91 14.29 13.76
C HIS A 57 -12.28 14.99 13.86
N SER A 58 -12.33 16.26 13.48
CA SER A 58 -13.60 16.96 13.30
C SER A 58 -14.27 16.40 12.05
N ILE A 59 -15.54 16.00 12.16
CA ILE A 59 -16.35 15.58 11.00
C ILE A 59 -16.43 16.70 9.94
N LYS A 60 -16.21 17.96 10.34
CA LYS A 60 -16.39 19.15 9.48
C LYS A 60 -15.08 19.84 9.08
N GLY A 61 -13.94 19.42 9.63
CA GLY A 61 -12.66 20.10 9.42
C GLY A 61 -11.65 19.18 8.73
N PRO A 62 -10.64 19.74 8.04
CA PRO A 62 -9.49 18.94 7.61
C PRO A 62 -8.85 18.28 8.85
N PRO A 63 -8.24 17.10 8.68
CA PRO A 63 -7.59 16.43 9.77
C PRO A 63 -6.45 17.32 10.33
N PRO A 64 -6.23 17.30 11.65
CA PRO A 64 -5.24 18.14 12.31
C PRO A 64 -3.82 17.73 11.90
N ILE A 65 -2.93 18.72 11.76
CA ILE A 65 -1.55 18.59 11.29
C ILE A 65 -0.63 19.21 12.35
N CYS A 66 0.47 18.53 12.70
CA CYS A 66 1.51 19.10 13.55
C CYS A 66 2.37 20.08 12.75
N LYS A 67 2.21 21.38 13.02
CA LYS A 67 2.94 22.44 12.31
C LYS A 67 4.16 22.95 13.05
N ASP A 68 4.21 22.75 14.37
CA ASP A 68 5.35 23.15 15.17
C ASP A 68 6.45 22.08 15.05
N PRO A 69 7.62 22.39 14.47
CA PRO A 69 8.69 21.42 14.30
C PRO A 69 9.24 20.91 15.63
N VAL A 70 9.17 21.72 16.70
CA VAL A 70 9.64 21.30 18.04
C VAL A 70 8.68 20.27 18.62
N GLU A 71 7.38 20.55 18.60
CA GLU A 71 6.35 19.60 19.03
C GLU A 71 6.42 18.29 18.23
N LEU A 72 6.58 18.38 16.90
CA LEU A 72 6.69 17.22 16.03
C LEU A 72 7.87 16.34 16.43
N GLN A 73 9.05 16.93 16.67
CA GLN A 73 10.25 16.20 17.07
C GLN A 73 10.10 15.58 18.47
N GLU A 74 9.59 16.33 19.45
CA GLU A 74 9.39 15.85 20.82
C GLU A 74 8.41 14.67 20.88
N LEU A 75 7.26 14.77 20.21
CA LEU A 75 6.28 13.70 20.15
C LEU A 75 6.79 12.48 19.36
N THR A 76 7.57 12.70 18.31
CA THR A 76 8.22 11.62 17.55
C THR A 76 9.18 10.85 18.45
N GLN A 77 10.07 11.56 19.14
CA GLN A 77 11.01 10.94 20.07
C GLN A 77 10.28 10.20 21.19
N GLN A 78 9.20 10.78 21.73
CA GLN A 78 8.36 10.11 22.72
C GLN A 78 7.82 8.78 22.19
N VAL A 79 7.28 8.72 20.97
CA VAL A 79 6.74 7.48 20.39
C VAL A 79 7.85 6.45 20.18
N LEU A 80 8.99 6.85 19.60
CA LEU A 80 10.10 5.96 19.28
C LEU A 80 10.79 5.40 20.54
N GLU A 81 10.90 6.20 21.61
CA GLU A 81 11.53 5.79 22.87
C GLU A 81 10.57 5.05 23.83
N THR A 82 9.27 5.10 23.58
CA THR A 82 8.28 4.39 24.40
C THR A 82 8.50 2.87 24.28
N PRO A 83 8.66 2.13 25.40
CA PRO A 83 8.89 0.68 25.36
C PRO A 83 7.81 -0.08 24.57
N LEU A 84 8.22 -1.12 23.83
CA LEU A 84 7.29 -1.99 23.10
C LEU A 84 6.20 -2.55 24.04
N GLY A 85 4.95 -2.49 23.60
CA GLY A 85 3.79 -2.97 24.35
C GLY A 85 3.23 -1.97 25.36
N SER A 86 3.67 -0.72 25.36
CA SER A 86 3.17 0.32 26.27
C SER A 86 2.44 1.49 25.62
N LEU A 87 2.50 1.65 24.29
CA LEU A 87 1.74 2.71 23.59
C LEU A 87 0.23 2.45 23.71
N PHE A 88 -0.19 1.19 23.57
CA PHE A 88 -1.61 0.81 23.63
C PHE A 88 -2.15 0.74 25.07
N CYS A 89 -1.32 0.93 26.10
CA CYS A 89 -1.72 0.70 27.49
C CYS A 89 -2.38 1.90 28.19
N GLN A 90 -2.54 3.03 27.53
CA GLN A 90 -2.73 4.29 28.26
C GLN A 90 -4.07 4.43 29.00
N HIS A 91 -5.15 3.73 28.62
CA HIS A 91 -6.48 4.00 29.20
C HIS A 91 -7.30 2.77 29.60
N ARG A 92 -6.69 1.79 30.29
CA ARG A 92 -7.48 0.80 31.06
C ARG A 92 -8.08 1.36 32.37
N ASN A 93 -8.06 2.68 32.53
CA ASN A 93 -8.61 3.41 33.66
C ASN A 93 -9.97 4.03 33.33
N LYS A 94 -10.97 3.18 33.17
CA LYS A 94 -12.27 3.46 33.74
C LYS A 94 -12.85 2.13 34.13
N LYS A 95 -12.82 1.87 35.45
CA LYS A 95 -13.76 1.00 36.13
C LYS A 95 -15.13 1.30 35.52
N THR A 96 -15.52 0.54 34.51
CA THR A 96 -16.94 0.28 34.33
C THR A 96 -17.31 -0.29 35.69
N ASN A 97 -18.25 0.35 36.37
CA ASN A 97 -18.78 -0.11 37.64
C ASN A 97 -19.51 -1.44 37.38
N SER A 98 -18.78 -2.48 36.99
CA SER A 98 -19.25 -3.84 36.95
C SER A 98 -19.52 -4.17 38.40
N THR A 99 -20.80 -4.01 38.76
CA THR A 99 -21.34 -4.35 40.06
C THR A 99 -20.79 -5.72 40.43
N PRO A 100 -20.07 -5.86 41.56
CA PRO A 100 -19.54 -7.14 41.98
C PRO A 100 -20.73 -8.10 42.16
N GLY A 101 -20.88 -9.05 41.23
CA GLY A 101 -22.02 -9.97 41.19
C GLY A 101 -22.64 -10.21 39.80
N SER A 102 -22.29 -9.45 38.76
CA SER A 102 -22.75 -9.80 37.40
C SER A 102 -22.07 -11.10 36.93
N ALA A 103 -22.87 -12.07 36.51
CA ALA A 103 -22.40 -13.35 35.96
C ALA A 103 -21.26 -13.17 34.94
N PRO A 104 -20.33 -14.14 34.83
CA PRO A 104 -19.23 -14.07 33.88
C PRO A 104 -19.79 -13.77 32.49
N LYS A 105 -19.37 -12.63 31.91
CA LYS A 105 -19.78 -12.25 30.55
C LYS A 105 -19.37 -13.38 29.61
N SER A 106 -20.29 -13.78 28.72
CA SER A 106 -20.01 -14.69 27.62
C SER A 106 -18.77 -14.24 26.86
N ILE A 107 -18.05 -15.20 26.28
CA ILE A 107 -16.90 -14.93 25.40
C ILE A 107 -17.33 -13.87 24.37
N PRO A 108 -16.62 -12.73 24.25
CA PRO A 108 -16.98 -11.69 23.30
C PRO A 108 -17.01 -12.25 21.88
N SER A 109 -17.93 -11.77 21.04
CA SER A 109 -17.92 -12.14 19.63
C SER A 109 -16.62 -11.66 18.99
N LEU A 110 -16.19 -12.31 17.90
CA LEU A 110 -14.98 -11.92 17.19
C LEU A 110 -14.98 -10.44 16.77
N SER A 111 -16.14 -9.93 16.34
CA SER A 111 -16.33 -8.51 16.02
C SER A 111 -16.15 -7.59 17.23
N GLN A 112 -16.66 -7.96 18.40
CA GLN A 112 -16.48 -7.19 19.63
C GLN A 112 -15.01 -7.21 20.08
N ASP A 113 -14.35 -8.35 19.96
CA ASP A 113 -12.94 -8.52 20.28
C ASP A 113 -12.07 -7.63 19.37
N ARG A 114 -12.33 -7.64 18.06
CA ARG A 114 -11.70 -6.72 17.10
C ARG A 114 -11.95 -5.26 17.49
N ASP A 115 -13.20 -4.87 17.69
CA ASP A 115 -13.55 -3.47 17.96
C ASP A 115 -12.91 -2.99 19.29
N GLU A 116 -12.77 -3.86 20.28
CA GLU A 116 -12.00 -3.57 21.51
C GLU A 116 -10.51 -3.37 21.23
N ALA A 117 -9.90 -4.18 20.35
CA ALA A 117 -8.51 -4.01 19.91
C ALA A 117 -8.27 -2.60 19.35
N TYR A 118 -9.12 -2.20 18.40
CA TYR A 118 -9.03 -0.91 17.73
C TYR A 118 -9.34 0.24 18.69
N ALA A 119 -10.28 0.06 19.62
CA ALA A 119 -10.58 1.06 20.64
C ALA A 119 -9.38 1.32 21.56
N VAL A 120 -8.60 0.28 21.87
CA VAL A 120 -7.39 0.40 22.70
C VAL A 120 -6.27 1.15 21.95
N ALA A 121 -6.08 0.88 20.66
CA ALA A 121 -5.04 1.55 19.86
C ALA A 121 -5.41 2.97 19.41
N TYR A 122 -6.70 3.34 19.46
CA TYR A 122 -7.25 4.57 18.87
C TYR A 122 -6.46 5.85 19.19
N GLU A 123 -6.11 6.09 20.46
CA GLU A 123 -5.39 7.31 20.84
C GLU A 123 -3.98 7.36 20.24
N SER A 124 -3.28 6.21 20.23
CA SER A 124 -1.95 6.10 19.62
C SER A 124 -2.04 6.21 18.09
N THR A 125 -3.06 5.61 17.48
CA THR A 125 -3.34 5.73 16.05
C THR A 125 -3.50 7.20 15.65
N GLN A 126 -4.31 7.97 16.38
CA GLN A 126 -4.51 9.38 16.04
C GLN A 126 -3.25 10.22 16.25
N LEU A 127 -2.45 9.92 17.27
CA LEU A 127 -1.16 10.56 17.50
C LEU A 127 -0.23 10.31 16.30
N LEU A 128 -0.08 9.06 15.85
CA LEU A 128 0.80 8.77 14.72
C LEU A 128 0.29 9.36 13.41
N GLU A 129 -1.02 9.33 13.15
CA GLU A 129 -1.59 10.02 11.99
C GLU A 129 -1.30 11.53 12.04
N TYR A 130 -1.36 12.14 13.22
CA TYR A 130 -1.02 13.56 13.42
C TYR A 130 0.45 13.86 13.12
N LEU A 131 1.37 12.99 13.57
CA LEU A 131 2.80 13.12 13.29
C LEU A 131 3.13 12.89 11.82
N LEU A 132 2.59 11.84 11.19
CA LEU A 132 2.83 11.55 9.77
C LEU A 132 2.30 12.66 8.86
N ARG A 133 1.15 13.27 9.18
CA ARG A 133 0.68 14.47 8.49
C ARG A 133 1.62 15.67 8.70
N GLY A 134 2.20 15.82 9.88
CA GLY A 134 3.19 16.86 10.19
C GLY A 134 4.48 16.72 9.39
N TYR A 135 5.01 15.50 9.25
CA TYR A 135 6.16 15.21 8.41
C TYR A 135 5.84 15.37 6.91
N ASN A 136 4.71 14.82 6.46
CA ASN A 136 4.27 15.00 5.08
C ASN A 136 4.07 16.50 4.73
N HIS A 137 3.57 17.31 5.67
CA HIS A 137 3.47 18.77 5.50
C HIS A 137 4.82 19.43 5.18
N GLN A 138 5.95 18.89 5.65
CA GLN A 138 7.29 19.42 5.38
C GLN A 138 7.80 19.10 3.98
N ILE A 139 7.12 18.28 3.18
CA ILE A 139 7.56 17.94 1.82
C ILE A 139 6.78 18.79 0.81
N PRO A 140 7.44 19.59 -0.05
CA PRO A 140 6.79 20.38 -1.08
C PRO A 140 5.95 19.51 -2.02
N GLY A 141 4.78 20.01 -2.42
CA GLY A 141 3.89 19.31 -3.36
C GLY A 141 3.11 18.13 -2.76
N SER A 142 3.28 17.85 -1.47
CA SER A 142 2.49 16.87 -0.74
C SER A 142 1.06 17.37 -0.49
N LEU A 143 0.14 16.45 -0.19
CA LEU A 143 -1.26 16.76 0.12
C LEU A 143 -1.42 17.71 1.30
N PHE A 144 -0.49 17.64 2.26
CA PHE A 144 -0.52 18.47 3.44
C PHE A 144 0.38 19.70 3.34
N SER A 145 1.14 19.88 2.25
CA SER A 145 2.13 20.96 2.08
C SER A 145 1.54 22.35 2.31
N GLY A 146 2.28 23.17 3.05
CA GLY A 146 1.97 24.60 3.20
C GLY A 146 2.44 25.41 1.99
N PRO A 147 1.90 26.63 1.79
CA PRO A 147 2.32 27.51 0.70
C PRO A 147 3.73 28.09 0.84
N ASN A 148 4.43 27.82 1.95
CA ASN A 148 5.73 28.43 2.27
C ASN A 148 6.88 27.40 2.29
N ASN A 149 6.68 26.19 1.76
CA ASN A 149 7.63 25.08 1.93
C ASN A 149 8.57 24.88 0.73
N ASP A 150 8.71 25.85 -0.17
CA ASP A 150 9.43 25.67 -1.44
C ASP A 150 10.96 25.40 -1.29
N ASP A 151 11.53 25.62 -0.09
CA ASP A 151 12.98 25.56 0.17
C ASP A 151 13.49 24.22 0.76
N VAL A 152 12.70 23.16 0.70
CA VAL A 152 13.07 21.87 1.32
C VAL A 152 14.06 21.13 0.41
N SER A 153 15.25 20.83 0.94
CA SER A 153 16.26 20.07 0.20
C SER A 153 15.90 18.59 0.08
N ILE A 154 16.50 17.91 -0.90
CA ILE A 154 16.40 16.45 -1.10
C ILE A 154 16.77 15.69 0.18
N GLU A 155 17.83 16.11 0.88
CA GLU A 155 18.25 15.51 2.15
C GLU A 155 17.22 15.73 3.26
N GLY A 156 16.56 16.89 3.29
CA GLY A 156 15.46 17.16 4.20
C GLY A 156 14.28 16.21 3.97
N ALA A 157 13.83 16.08 2.72
CA ALA A 157 12.75 15.16 2.36
C ALA A 157 13.11 13.69 2.66
N SER A 158 14.36 13.30 2.39
CA SER A 158 14.94 12.00 2.71
C SER A 158 14.86 11.67 4.21
N ALA A 159 15.32 12.58 5.08
CA ALA A 159 15.26 12.43 6.53
C ALA A 159 13.82 12.36 7.06
N THR A 160 12.92 13.15 6.47
CA THR A 160 11.48 13.14 6.77
C THR A 160 10.85 11.78 6.46
N ILE A 161 11.09 11.22 5.27
CA ILE A 161 10.58 9.90 4.88
C ILE A 161 11.14 8.79 5.78
N ALA A 162 12.44 8.80 6.07
CA ALA A 162 13.05 7.82 6.97
C ALA A 162 12.42 7.85 8.37
N THR A 163 12.08 9.03 8.87
CA THR A 163 11.39 9.20 10.15
C THR A 163 9.95 8.67 10.10
N MET A 164 9.22 8.94 9.01
CA MET A 164 7.88 8.41 8.80
C MET A 164 7.86 6.87 8.76
N VAL A 165 8.80 6.26 8.04
CA VAL A 165 8.97 4.80 7.99
C VAL A 165 9.25 4.26 9.39
N SER A 166 10.18 4.87 10.14
CA SER A 166 10.52 4.45 11.51
C SER A 166 9.31 4.50 12.45
N LEU A 167 8.45 5.53 12.34
CA LEU A 167 7.21 5.63 13.11
C LEU A 167 6.22 4.52 12.77
N MET A 168 6.07 4.19 11.48
CA MET A 168 5.16 3.13 11.03
C MET A 168 5.65 1.75 11.46
N GLU A 169 6.95 1.46 11.35
CA GLU A 169 7.56 0.22 11.84
C GLU A 169 7.37 0.07 13.35
N ARG A 170 7.64 1.13 14.13
CA ARG A 170 7.44 1.12 15.57
C ARG A 170 5.98 0.83 15.94
N PHE A 171 5.02 1.34 15.16
CA PHE A 171 3.59 1.11 15.40
C PHE A 171 3.14 -0.30 15.06
N ASP A 172 3.67 -0.86 13.97
CA ASP A 172 3.41 -2.23 13.57
C ASP A 172 3.92 -3.22 14.64
N GLU A 173 5.14 -3.00 15.16
CA GLU A 173 5.71 -3.79 16.26
C GLU A 173 4.88 -3.70 17.55
N GLU A 174 4.28 -2.53 17.82
CA GLU A 174 3.34 -2.37 18.92
C GLU A 174 2.09 -3.23 18.73
N GLY A 175 1.51 -3.20 17.52
CA GLY A 175 0.34 -4.00 17.15
C GLY A 175 0.57 -5.50 17.34
N HIS A 176 1.72 -5.99 16.86
CA HIS A 176 2.15 -7.36 17.08
C HIS A 176 2.31 -7.71 18.57
N THR A 177 3.01 -6.86 19.32
CA THR A 177 3.25 -7.08 20.75
C THR A 177 1.94 -7.10 21.53
N TYR A 178 1.03 -6.18 21.24
CA TYR A 178 -0.28 -6.12 21.86
C TYR A 178 -1.10 -7.39 21.58
N MET A 179 -1.16 -7.83 20.32
CA MET A 179 -1.93 -9.02 19.96
C MET A 179 -1.37 -10.29 20.59
N LYS A 180 -0.04 -10.40 20.71
CA LYS A 180 0.61 -11.47 21.46
C LYS A 180 0.22 -11.46 22.94
N LEU A 181 0.36 -10.32 23.62
CA LEU A 181 -0.01 -10.19 25.04
C LEU A 181 -1.50 -10.45 25.28
N ARG A 182 -2.35 -10.02 24.33
CA ARG A 182 -3.79 -10.27 24.35
C ARG A 182 -4.10 -11.76 24.25
N TYR A 183 -3.47 -12.46 23.31
CA TYR A 183 -3.62 -13.91 23.13
C TYR A 183 -3.21 -14.67 24.39
N GLU A 184 -2.06 -14.34 24.97
CA GLU A 184 -1.57 -14.93 26.23
C GLU A 184 -2.56 -14.70 27.39
N ALA A 185 -3.10 -13.48 27.52
CA ALA A 185 -4.09 -13.14 28.55
C ALA A 185 -5.42 -13.90 28.36
N ASN A 186 -5.86 -14.09 27.13
CA ASN A 186 -7.08 -14.84 26.81
C ASN A 186 -6.90 -16.35 27.04
N SER A 187 -5.76 -16.92 26.66
CA SER A 187 -5.42 -18.32 26.92
C SER A 187 -5.35 -18.61 28.43
N PHE A 188 -4.80 -17.69 29.23
CA PHE A 188 -4.78 -17.84 30.69
C PHE A 188 -6.19 -17.87 31.29
N ARG A 189 -7.09 -17.01 30.80
CA ARG A 189 -8.51 -17.00 31.24
C ARG A 189 -9.21 -18.29 30.86
N ALA A 190 -9.06 -18.76 29.63
CA ALA A 190 -9.70 -19.99 29.16
C ALA A 190 -9.20 -21.22 29.96
N GLY A 191 -7.88 -21.33 30.17
CA GLY A 191 -7.26 -22.45 30.90
C GLY A 191 -7.62 -22.51 32.38
N SER A 192 -7.90 -21.37 33.03
CA SER A 192 -8.29 -21.33 34.44
C SER A 192 -9.67 -21.95 34.74
N THR A 193 -10.49 -22.16 33.71
CA THR A 193 -11.82 -22.80 33.83
C THR A 193 -11.80 -24.31 33.58
N SER A 194 -10.67 -24.91 33.16
CA SER A 194 -10.55 -26.35 32.91
C SER A 194 -9.58 -27.01 33.90
N THR A 195 -10.00 -27.21 35.15
CA THR A 195 -9.24 -27.98 36.16
C THR A 195 -9.15 -29.49 35.88
N ASN A 196 -9.24 -29.95 34.62
CA ASN A 196 -9.14 -31.37 34.24
C ASN A 196 -8.03 -31.70 33.24
N THR A 197 -7.05 -30.82 33.00
CA THR A 197 -5.96 -31.06 32.01
C THR A 197 -4.56 -31.02 32.62
N SER A 198 -4.34 -31.79 33.69
CA SER A 198 -3.00 -32.09 34.23
C SER A 198 -2.13 -32.98 33.32
N ALA A 199 -2.61 -33.39 32.13
CA ALA A 199 -1.94 -34.41 31.31
C ALA A 199 -1.21 -33.88 30.07
N LEU A 200 -1.25 -32.57 29.77
CA LEU A 200 -0.72 -32.04 28.49
C LEU A 200 0.56 -31.20 28.63
N VAL A 201 0.93 -30.79 29.85
CA VAL A 201 2.14 -30.00 30.10
C VAL A 201 3.41 -30.86 30.16
N ASP A 202 3.30 -32.16 30.44
CA ASP A 202 4.45 -33.09 30.47
C ASP A 202 4.91 -33.54 29.07
N THR A 203 4.09 -33.39 28.04
CA THR A 203 4.45 -33.81 26.67
C THR A 203 5.35 -32.80 25.97
N VAL A 204 5.27 -31.50 26.33
CA VAL A 204 6.11 -30.46 25.69
C VAL A 204 7.52 -30.44 26.29
N SER A 205 7.69 -30.86 27.55
CA SER A 205 9.00 -30.93 28.20
C SER A 205 9.84 -32.15 27.80
N SER A 206 9.24 -33.18 27.19
CA SER A 206 9.92 -34.44 26.83
C SER A 206 10.45 -34.50 25.38
N LEU A 207 10.15 -33.49 24.55
CA LEU A 207 10.58 -33.42 23.15
C LEU A 207 11.87 -32.60 22.92
N SER A 208 12.39 -31.89 23.93
CA SER A 208 13.66 -31.14 23.82
C SER A 208 14.92 -31.99 24.05
N SER A 209 14.79 -33.30 24.29
CA SER A 209 15.91 -34.17 24.67
C SER A 209 16.18 -35.38 23.75
N ARG A 210 15.56 -35.47 22.56
CA ARG A 210 15.91 -36.50 21.57
C ARG A 210 16.65 -35.91 20.36
N LYS A 211 17.92 -35.57 20.59
CA LYS A 211 18.92 -35.42 19.53
C LYS A 211 19.87 -36.61 19.63
N GLY A 212 19.59 -37.66 18.86
CA GLY A 212 20.42 -38.85 18.83
C GLY A 212 19.86 -39.99 17.96
N GLN A 213 20.55 -40.21 16.84
CA GLN A 213 20.69 -41.48 16.10
C GLN A 213 19.56 -42.00 15.18
N ASN A 214 19.87 -41.89 13.89
CA ASN A 214 19.96 -42.97 12.89
C ASN A 214 18.78 -43.31 11.95
N ASN A 215 19.17 -43.29 10.66
CA ASN A 215 18.88 -44.22 9.55
C ASN A 215 17.59 -44.08 8.72
N ILE A 216 17.82 -43.64 7.46
CA ILE A 216 17.58 -44.37 6.19
C ILE A 216 16.51 -45.47 6.25
N ASP A 217 15.43 -45.29 5.49
CA ASP A 217 15.05 -46.18 4.38
C ASP A 217 13.96 -45.50 3.51
N ASP A 218 14.13 -45.68 2.20
CA ASP A 218 13.26 -45.27 1.10
C ASP A 218 11.87 -45.92 1.20
N GLU A 219 10.80 -45.23 0.77
CA GLU A 219 9.73 -45.84 -0.02
C GLU A 219 8.98 -44.77 -0.84
N GLU A 220 8.83 -45.08 -2.12
CA GLU A 220 8.09 -44.34 -3.14
C GLU A 220 6.58 -44.37 -2.84
N SER A 221 5.87 -43.29 -3.19
CA SER A 221 4.41 -43.30 -3.27
C SER A 221 3.95 -42.40 -4.39
N SER A 222 3.78 -43.01 -5.56
CA SER A 222 3.02 -42.50 -6.69
C SER A 222 1.53 -42.44 -6.36
N SER A 223 0.88 -41.31 -6.60
CA SER A 223 -0.58 -41.21 -6.67
C SER A 223 -1.01 -40.71 -8.04
N SER A 224 -1.57 -41.63 -8.81
CA SER A 224 -2.36 -41.42 -10.02
C SER A 224 -3.78 -41.00 -9.67
N SER A 225 -4.33 -39.97 -10.31
CA SER A 225 -5.77 -39.72 -10.35
C SER A 225 -6.25 -39.57 -11.79
N SER A 226 -7.02 -40.56 -12.21
CA SER A 226 -7.86 -40.65 -13.39
C SER A 226 -9.14 -39.83 -13.24
N SER A 227 -9.57 -39.15 -14.29
CA SER A 227 -10.96 -38.73 -14.47
C SER A 227 -11.38 -38.94 -15.91
N SER A 228 -12.40 -39.77 -16.09
CA SER A 228 -13.08 -40.08 -17.34
C SER A 228 -14.12 -39.01 -17.69
N SER A 229 -14.27 -38.70 -18.97
CA SER A 229 -15.49 -38.09 -19.49
C SER A 229 -15.82 -38.67 -20.86
N SER A 230 -17.06 -39.15 -20.93
CA SER A 230 -17.71 -39.95 -21.95
C SER A 230 -17.94 -39.23 -23.27
N GLU A 231 -17.82 -40.00 -24.34
CA GLU A 231 -18.28 -39.74 -25.70
C GLU A 231 -19.81 -39.82 -25.75
N GLU A 232 -20.46 -38.85 -26.39
CA GLU A 232 -21.75 -39.04 -27.05
C GLU A 232 -21.67 -38.38 -28.43
N ASP A 233 -21.94 -39.22 -29.44
CA ASP A 233 -22.08 -38.90 -30.85
C ASP A 233 -23.38 -38.11 -31.08
N GLU A 234 -23.33 -37.01 -31.84
CA GLU A 234 -24.45 -36.63 -32.72
C GLU A 234 -23.95 -36.09 -34.07
N ASP A 235 -24.33 -36.84 -35.10
CA ASP A 235 -24.24 -36.53 -36.53
C ASP A 235 -25.22 -35.39 -36.86
N PHE A 236 -24.72 -34.24 -37.32
CA PHE A 236 -25.54 -33.24 -37.99
C PHE A 236 -24.78 -32.57 -39.14
N SER A 237 -24.97 -33.11 -40.34
CA SER A 237 -24.53 -32.51 -41.59
C SER A 237 -25.43 -31.33 -41.96
N PHE A 238 -24.87 -30.11 -41.94
CA PHE A 238 -25.49 -28.91 -42.51
C PHE A 238 -24.49 -28.26 -43.48
N GLU A 239 -24.77 -28.39 -44.77
CA GLU A 239 -24.12 -27.61 -45.84
C GLU A 239 -24.77 -26.22 -45.88
N GLY A 240 -23.96 -25.16 -45.74
CA GLY A 240 -24.44 -23.78 -45.82
C GLY A 240 -23.30 -22.76 -45.81
N ASP A 241 -22.92 -22.35 -47.02
CA ASP A 241 -22.31 -21.10 -47.49
C ASP A 241 -21.68 -20.12 -46.47
N ASP A 242 -20.36 -19.97 -46.62
CA ASP A 242 -19.54 -18.76 -46.63
C ASP A 242 -20.07 -17.50 -45.91
N ASP A 243 -19.53 -17.23 -44.71
CA ASP A 243 -19.13 -15.89 -44.26
C ASP A 243 -18.08 -16.05 -43.14
N GLU A 244 -16.79 -15.82 -43.46
CA GLU A 244 -15.68 -15.88 -42.51
C GLU A 244 -15.75 -14.72 -41.48
N GLU A 245 -16.28 -15.01 -40.29
CA GLU A 245 -16.15 -14.15 -39.11
C GLU A 245 -14.97 -14.65 -38.25
N ILE A 246 -13.86 -13.92 -38.28
CA ILE A 246 -12.66 -14.21 -37.47
C ILE A 246 -12.97 -13.94 -36.00
N GLN A 247 -13.28 -14.99 -35.23
CA GLN A 247 -13.26 -14.96 -33.77
C GLN A 247 -11.82 -14.86 -33.26
N ILE A 248 -11.42 -13.65 -32.86
CA ILE A 248 -10.17 -13.44 -32.11
C ILE A 248 -10.39 -13.98 -30.69
N GLY A 249 -9.76 -15.12 -30.40
CA GLY A 249 -9.73 -15.77 -29.09
C GLY A 249 -9.13 -14.86 -28.02
N SER A 250 -9.94 -14.47 -27.06
CA SER A 250 -9.56 -13.79 -25.82
C SER A 250 -9.25 -14.83 -24.75
N SER A 251 -8.09 -15.48 -24.79
CA SER A 251 -7.72 -16.48 -23.77
C SER A 251 -6.26 -16.50 -23.31
N THR A 252 -5.44 -15.50 -23.62
CA THR A 252 -3.99 -15.53 -23.28
C THR A 252 -3.55 -14.59 -22.15
N PHE A 253 -4.44 -13.74 -21.62
CA PHE A 253 -4.07 -12.84 -20.51
C PHE A 253 -4.25 -13.43 -19.11
N GLY A 254 -5.06 -14.48 -18.95
CA GLY A 254 -5.30 -15.11 -17.63
C GLY A 254 -4.13 -15.97 -17.12
N GLU A 255 -3.38 -16.64 -18.00
CA GLU A 255 -2.29 -17.54 -17.59
C GLU A 255 -1.05 -16.79 -17.07
N VAL A 256 -0.84 -15.54 -17.50
CA VAL A 256 0.27 -14.71 -17.00
C VAL A 256 -0.01 -14.21 -15.58
N GLU A 257 -1.28 -13.94 -15.25
CA GLU A 257 -1.71 -13.49 -13.92
C GLU A 257 -1.56 -14.59 -12.86
N ASP A 258 -1.83 -15.85 -13.22
CA ASP A 258 -1.59 -17.03 -12.37
C ASP A 258 -0.09 -17.32 -12.19
N MET A 259 0.76 -17.01 -13.17
CA MET A 259 2.21 -17.24 -13.05
C MET A 259 2.87 -16.24 -12.10
N PHE A 260 2.51 -14.96 -12.15
CA PHE A 260 3.01 -13.96 -11.19
C PHE A 260 2.40 -14.14 -9.79
N SER A 261 1.12 -14.50 -9.70
CA SER A 261 0.48 -14.80 -8.42
C SER A 261 1.05 -16.06 -7.77
N SER A 262 1.34 -17.11 -8.54
CA SER A 262 1.89 -18.37 -7.99
C SER A 262 3.37 -18.26 -7.62
N VAL A 263 4.21 -17.53 -8.35
CA VAL A 263 5.63 -17.34 -8.00
C VAL A 263 5.77 -16.54 -6.70
N VAL A 264 4.97 -15.49 -6.53
CA VAL A 264 4.94 -14.69 -5.29
C VAL A 264 4.30 -15.45 -4.12
N GLN A 265 3.32 -16.33 -4.37
CA GLN A 265 2.72 -17.16 -3.33
C GLN A 265 3.59 -18.37 -2.92
N HIS A 266 4.38 -18.94 -3.85
CA HIS A 266 5.17 -20.15 -3.58
C HIS A 266 6.41 -19.87 -2.72
N GLU A 267 7.10 -18.73 -2.91
CA GLU A 267 8.16 -18.30 -1.99
C GLU A 267 7.63 -17.85 -0.62
N ARG A 268 6.38 -17.35 -0.53
CA ARG A 268 5.75 -16.96 0.74
C ARG A 268 5.29 -18.15 1.60
N HIS A 269 5.09 -19.33 1.00
CA HIS A 269 4.61 -20.54 1.70
C HIS A 269 5.73 -21.37 2.37
N LEU A 270 6.98 -21.25 1.89
CA LEU A 270 8.09 -22.09 2.37
C LEU A 270 8.84 -21.53 3.59
N ALA A 271 8.67 -20.23 3.91
CA ALA A 271 9.41 -19.59 5.02
C ALA A 271 8.65 -19.53 6.37
N GLY A 272 7.46 -20.12 6.50
CA GLY A 272 6.64 -19.93 7.71
C GLY A 272 5.67 -21.05 8.09
N SER A 273 5.78 -22.25 7.50
CA SER A 273 4.85 -23.34 7.73
C SER A 273 5.43 -24.39 8.67
N GLN A 274 5.46 -24.09 9.97
CA GLN A 274 5.19 -25.10 11.01
C GLN A 274 5.11 -24.42 12.39
N LEU A 275 3.91 -24.44 12.98
CA LEU A 275 3.58 -24.15 14.39
C LEU A 275 3.49 -22.70 14.88
N GLU A 276 3.11 -21.73 14.04
CA GLU A 276 2.52 -20.50 14.59
C GLU A 276 1.01 -20.71 14.81
N PRO A 277 0.49 -20.56 16.05
CA PRO A 277 -0.92 -20.74 16.36
C PRO A 277 -1.79 -19.80 15.51
N HIS A 278 -3.08 -20.14 15.36
CA HIS A 278 -4.16 -19.29 14.85
C HIS A 278 -4.21 -17.90 15.55
N ILE A 279 -3.28 -16.99 15.26
CA ILE A 279 -3.07 -15.74 16.02
C ILE A 279 -3.85 -14.55 15.44
N SER A 280 -4.46 -14.64 14.26
CA SER A 280 -5.06 -13.46 13.63
C SER A 280 -6.37 -13.75 12.92
N ASP A 281 -7.48 -13.68 13.67
CA ASP A 281 -8.84 -13.69 13.11
C ASP A 281 -9.26 -12.33 12.48
N PHE A 282 -8.45 -11.27 12.67
CA PHE A 282 -8.61 -9.93 12.08
C PHE A 282 -7.25 -9.19 12.06
N ALA A 283 -7.11 -8.15 11.23
CA ALA A 283 -5.83 -7.43 11.13
C ALA A 283 -5.44 -6.75 12.46
N LEU A 284 -4.13 -6.72 12.74
CA LEU A 284 -3.59 -6.13 13.96
C LEU A 284 -4.05 -4.68 14.11
N PRO A 285 -4.45 -4.22 15.30
CA PRO A 285 -4.55 -2.79 15.56
C PRO A 285 -3.16 -2.19 15.35
N GLY A 286 -3.00 -1.39 14.31
CA GLY A 286 -1.70 -1.02 13.76
C GLY A 286 -1.84 0.00 12.64
N VAL A 287 -0.92 -0.05 11.68
CA VAL A 287 -0.81 0.95 10.62
C VAL A 287 -2.12 1.09 9.84
N THR A 288 -2.66 2.30 9.77
CA THR A 288 -3.93 2.59 9.11
C THR A 288 -3.73 3.00 7.66
N THR A 289 -4.79 2.93 6.85
CA THR A 289 -4.78 3.44 5.48
C THR A 289 -4.36 4.91 5.41
N VAL A 290 -4.74 5.73 6.39
CA VAL A 290 -4.36 7.15 6.43
C VAL A 290 -2.85 7.31 6.62
N MET A 291 -2.21 6.41 7.38
CA MET A 291 -0.76 6.39 7.54
C MET A 291 -0.08 5.97 6.23
N TYR A 292 -0.61 4.94 5.56
CA TYR A 292 -0.16 4.52 4.22
C TYR A 292 -0.27 5.65 3.19
N ASP A 293 -1.43 6.31 3.12
CA ASP A 293 -1.68 7.45 2.24
C ASP A 293 -0.69 8.59 2.50
N SER A 294 -0.42 8.89 3.76
CA SER A 294 0.51 9.97 4.14
C SER A 294 1.94 9.65 3.73
N LEU A 295 2.40 8.41 3.92
CA LEU A 295 3.75 8.01 3.49
C LEU A 295 3.87 7.94 1.97
N LEU A 296 2.92 7.29 1.28
CA LEU A 296 2.94 7.17 -0.17
C LEU A 296 2.93 8.54 -0.86
N ASP A 297 2.11 9.47 -0.37
CA ASP A 297 2.08 10.83 -0.87
C ASP A 297 3.40 11.57 -0.62
N ALA A 298 3.97 11.44 0.58
CA ALA A 298 5.28 12.00 0.94
C ALA A 298 6.39 11.47 0.02
N MET A 299 6.44 10.16 -0.21
CA MET A 299 7.40 9.53 -1.12
C MET A 299 7.23 10.02 -2.55
N ALA A 300 5.99 10.07 -3.05
CA ALA A 300 5.71 10.51 -4.41
C ALA A 300 6.07 12.00 -4.64
N SER A 301 5.87 12.86 -3.63
CA SER A 301 6.28 14.25 -3.68
C SER A 301 7.80 14.41 -3.58
N ALA A 302 8.47 13.59 -2.78
CA ALA A 302 9.93 13.60 -2.70
C ALA A 302 10.60 13.12 -4.00
N THR A 303 10.02 12.13 -4.70
CA THR A 303 10.51 11.72 -6.03
C THR A 303 10.26 12.78 -7.10
N GLU A 304 9.28 13.66 -6.92
CA GLU A 304 9.09 14.83 -7.79
C GLU A 304 10.21 15.86 -7.60
N LEU A 305 10.68 16.08 -6.36
CA LEU A 305 11.86 16.91 -6.10
C LEU A 305 13.09 16.35 -6.81
N LEU A 306 13.28 15.02 -6.75
CA LEU A 306 14.37 14.34 -7.44
C LEU A 306 14.29 14.51 -8.96
N LEU A 307 13.10 14.44 -9.54
CA LEU A 307 12.88 14.65 -10.96
C LEU A 307 13.18 16.10 -11.40
N ASN A 308 12.87 17.07 -10.54
CA ASN A 308 13.06 18.50 -10.83
C ASN A 308 14.47 19.00 -10.53
N ASP A 309 15.27 18.25 -9.76
CA ASP A 309 16.65 18.62 -9.46
C ASP A 309 17.53 18.45 -10.71
N ASN A 310 17.64 19.54 -11.47
CA ASN A 310 18.53 19.65 -12.62
C ASN A 310 19.97 19.92 -12.21
N SER A 311 20.32 19.86 -10.91
CA SER A 311 21.67 20.18 -10.49
C SER A 311 22.63 19.07 -10.93
N GLU A 312 23.58 19.42 -11.80
CA GLU A 312 24.71 18.52 -12.16
C GLU A 312 25.59 18.15 -10.95
N LYS A 313 25.35 18.78 -9.79
CA LYS A 313 25.99 18.40 -8.54
C LYS A 313 25.33 17.11 -8.09
N ALA A 314 25.99 16.00 -8.40
CA ALA A 314 25.65 14.68 -7.88
C ALA A 314 25.33 14.80 -6.38
N ALA A 315 24.03 14.76 -6.04
CA ALA A 315 23.61 14.75 -4.65
C ALA A 315 24.19 13.50 -3.98
N ASP A 316 24.23 13.51 -2.65
CA ASP A 316 24.83 12.42 -1.91
C ASP A 316 24.13 11.08 -2.27
N PRO A 317 24.84 10.12 -2.91
CA PRO A 317 24.25 8.83 -3.28
C PRO A 317 23.88 7.97 -2.06
N SER A 318 24.05 8.48 -0.83
CA SER A 318 23.54 7.86 0.40
C SER A 318 22.15 8.35 0.84
N SER A 319 21.52 9.28 0.11
CA SER A 319 20.15 9.69 0.42
C SER A 319 19.15 8.56 0.12
N ILE A 320 18.22 8.30 1.05
CA ILE A 320 17.18 7.27 0.92
C ILE A 320 16.36 7.44 -0.36
N LEU A 321 16.23 8.67 -0.89
CA LEU A 321 15.46 8.92 -2.10
C LEU A 321 16.06 8.26 -3.35
N TYR A 322 17.36 7.97 -3.36
CA TYR A 322 18.01 7.20 -4.42
C TYR A 322 17.87 5.69 -4.25
N GLU A 323 17.39 5.25 -3.07
CA GLU A 323 17.12 3.85 -2.75
C GLU A 323 15.64 3.48 -2.90
N ILE A 324 14.76 4.48 -3.09
CA ILE A 324 13.34 4.23 -3.35
C ILE A 324 13.17 3.69 -4.77
N ASP A 325 12.63 2.49 -4.86
CA ASP A 325 12.34 1.79 -6.10
C ASP A 325 10.83 1.73 -6.37
N PRO A 326 10.40 1.47 -7.62
CA PRO A 326 8.98 1.29 -7.93
C PRO A 326 8.28 0.18 -7.13
N GLU A 327 9.03 -0.86 -6.74
CA GLU A 327 8.55 -1.96 -5.92
C GLU A 327 8.11 -1.48 -4.53
N ASP A 328 8.75 -0.47 -3.97
CA ASP A 328 8.36 0.07 -2.68
C ASP A 328 6.94 0.64 -2.74
N PHE A 329 6.63 1.48 -3.75
CA PHE A 329 5.27 2.00 -3.94
C PHE A 329 4.24 0.87 -4.13
N TYR A 330 4.61 -0.20 -4.84
CA TYR A 330 3.75 -1.35 -5.05
C TYR A 330 3.48 -2.10 -3.75
N ASP A 331 4.52 -2.41 -2.98
CA ASP A 331 4.46 -3.17 -1.73
C ASP A 331 3.66 -2.41 -0.66
N LEU A 332 3.89 -1.11 -0.49
CA LEU A 332 3.13 -0.29 0.47
C LEU A 332 1.63 -0.25 0.09
N THR A 333 1.31 -0.24 -1.22
CA THR A 333 -0.06 -0.34 -1.73
C THR A 333 -0.66 -1.73 -1.44
N GLN A 334 0.10 -2.80 -1.63
CA GLN A 334 -0.33 -4.16 -1.31
C GLN A 334 -0.56 -4.35 0.18
N ASP A 335 0.27 -3.76 1.02
CA ASP A 335 0.13 -3.88 2.47
C ASP A 335 -1.10 -3.12 2.99
N ALA A 336 -1.43 -1.97 2.38
CA ALA A 336 -2.70 -1.28 2.62
C ALA A 336 -3.91 -2.13 2.23
N LEU A 337 -3.86 -2.77 1.05
CA LEU A 337 -4.92 -3.65 0.57
C LEU A 337 -5.05 -4.92 1.43
N THR A 338 -3.94 -5.56 1.77
CA THR A 338 -3.92 -6.77 2.61
C THR A 338 -4.48 -6.48 4.00
N SER A 339 -4.12 -5.33 4.60
CA SER A 339 -4.71 -4.88 5.87
C SER A 339 -6.23 -4.69 5.76
N HIS A 340 -6.72 -4.15 4.65
CA HIS A 340 -8.15 -4.04 4.38
C HIS A 340 -8.85 -5.40 4.32
N GLU A 341 -8.29 -6.32 3.53
CA GLU A 341 -8.86 -7.65 3.32
C GLU A 341 -8.93 -8.43 4.63
N LEU A 342 -7.86 -8.45 5.42
CA LEU A 342 -7.82 -9.11 6.72
C LEU A 342 -8.87 -8.57 7.69
N ASN A 343 -9.13 -7.26 7.69
CA ASN A 343 -10.16 -6.66 8.54
C ASN A 343 -11.60 -6.97 8.10
N ASN A 344 -11.80 -7.31 6.83
CA ASN A 344 -13.10 -7.59 6.23
C ASN A 344 -13.36 -9.09 5.98
N GLN A 345 -12.33 -9.94 6.09
CA GLN A 345 -12.45 -11.38 5.88
C GLN A 345 -13.48 -12.03 6.81
N SER A 346 -13.45 -11.68 8.11
CA SER A 346 -14.42 -12.17 9.10
C SER A 346 -15.83 -11.60 8.87
N LEU A 347 -15.93 -10.40 8.29
CA LEU A 347 -17.18 -9.72 7.98
C LEU A 347 -17.85 -10.24 6.71
N ALA A 348 -17.12 -10.90 5.81
CA ALA A 348 -17.67 -11.47 4.58
C ALA A 348 -18.83 -12.46 4.85
N SER A 349 -18.80 -13.13 6.01
CA SER A 349 -19.87 -14.04 6.46
C SER A 349 -21.15 -13.30 6.90
N VAL A 350 -21.04 -12.04 7.31
CA VAL A 350 -22.15 -11.21 7.78
C VAL A 350 -22.55 -10.27 6.65
N LYS A 351 -23.61 -10.64 5.92
CA LYS A 351 -24.12 -9.89 4.76
C LYS A 351 -24.26 -8.38 5.08
N GLY A 352 -23.41 -7.57 4.45
CA GLY A 352 -23.43 -6.11 4.54
C GLY A 352 -22.52 -5.50 5.62
N ALA A 353 -21.84 -6.30 6.43
CA ALA A 353 -20.83 -5.78 7.33
C ALA A 353 -19.55 -5.46 6.55
N PHE A 354 -19.06 -4.24 6.73
CA PHE A 354 -17.88 -3.69 6.06
C PHE A 354 -17.19 -2.74 7.02
N PHE A 355 -15.86 -2.79 7.08
CA PHE A 355 -15.07 -1.93 7.94
C PHE A 355 -14.43 -0.81 7.09
N PRO A 356 -15.15 0.32 6.89
CA PRO A 356 -14.77 1.34 5.90
C PRO A 356 -13.47 2.07 6.23
N TYR A 357 -13.02 2.04 7.49
CA TYR A 357 -11.85 2.78 7.95
C TYR A 357 -10.52 2.20 7.47
N THR A 358 -10.54 1.04 6.83
CA THR A 358 -9.33 0.35 6.32
C THR A 358 -9.26 0.34 4.80
N VAL A 359 -10.22 0.98 4.14
CA VAL A 359 -10.35 0.98 2.68
C VAL A 359 -9.25 1.83 2.05
N PRO A 360 -8.36 1.25 1.22
CA PRO A 360 -7.44 2.03 0.39
C PRO A 360 -8.17 3.15 -0.33
N THR A 361 -7.63 4.36 -0.27
CA THR A 361 -8.27 5.54 -0.86
C THR A 361 -7.70 5.83 -2.25
N MET A 362 -8.27 6.78 -2.98
CA MET A 362 -7.64 7.23 -4.23
C MET A 362 -6.26 7.84 -4.00
N VAL A 363 -5.95 8.32 -2.79
CA VAL A 363 -4.61 8.79 -2.46
C VAL A 363 -3.63 7.62 -2.51
N THR A 364 -3.98 6.47 -1.93
CA THR A 364 -3.14 5.25 -1.97
C THR A 364 -2.68 4.96 -3.40
N TYR A 365 -3.63 4.84 -4.33
CA TYR A 365 -3.29 4.45 -5.70
C TYR A 365 -2.67 5.59 -6.52
N ASN A 366 -3.18 6.82 -6.41
CA ASN A 366 -2.66 7.95 -7.19
C ASN A 366 -1.25 8.34 -6.75
N ALA A 367 -0.97 8.35 -5.44
CA ALA A 367 0.36 8.62 -4.93
C ALA A 367 1.36 7.57 -5.43
N SER A 368 1.01 6.28 -5.37
CA SER A 368 1.87 5.21 -5.89
C SER A 368 2.14 5.34 -7.38
N LEU A 369 1.10 5.53 -8.21
CA LEU A 369 1.28 5.73 -9.65
C LEU A 369 2.10 6.98 -9.96
N ARG A 370 1.88 8.08 -9.22
CA ARG A 370 2.65 9.32 -9.35
C ARG A 370 4.12 9.09 -9.02
N GLY A 371 4.40 8.45 -7.89
CA GLY A 371 5.75 8.16 -7.43
C GLY A 371 6.52 7.27 -8.39
N ILE A 372 5.90 6.18 -8.86
CA ILE A 372 6.46 5.30 -9.90
C ILE A 372 6.72 6.07 -11.20
N GLY A 373 5.76 6.89 -11.65
CA GLY A 373 5.93 7.72 -12.83
C GLY A 373 7.10 8.68 -12.74
N ASN A 374 7.27 9.35 -11.59
CA ASN A 374 8.39 10.26 -11.33
C ASN A 374 9.74 9.53 -11.39
N LEU A 375 9.83 8.35 -10.76
CA LEU A 375 11.03 7.51 -10.79
C LEU A 375 11.36 7.06 -12.23
N CYS A 376 10.38 6.57 -12.99
CA CYS A 376 10.60 6.17 -14.38
C CYS A 376 11.08 7.33 -15.24
N LEU A 377 10.47 8.51 -15.10
CA LEU A 377 10.87 9.71 -15.84
C LEU A 377 12.32 10.09 -15.50
N ALA A 378 12.68 10.11 -14.22
CA ALA A 378 14.04 10.40 -13.77
C ALA A 378 15.05 9.37 -14.32
N GLY A 379 14.69 8.08 -14.29
CA GLY A 379 15.49 6.99 -14.86
C GLY A 379 15.68 7.11 -16.37
N SER A 380 14.66 7.57 -17.11
CA SER A 380 14.74 7.76 -18.55
C SER A 380 15.71 8.89 -18.97
N MET A 381 15.79 9.96 -18.17
CA MET A 381 16.67 11.11 -18.44
C MET A 381 18.15 10.78 -18.18
N GLY A 382 18.44 9.89 -17.23
CA GLY A 382 19.80 9.47 -16.88
C GLY A 382 20.44 8.42 -17.81
N GLY A 383 19.69 7.86 -18.76
CA GLY A 383 20.21 6.98 -19.82
C GLY A 383 20.72 5.60 -19.39
N SER A 384 20.62 5.21 -18.11
CA SER A 384 21.26 3.98 -17.62
C SER A 384 20.48 3.17 -16.56
N ASN A 385 19.20 3.44 -16.32
CA ASN A 385 18.44 2.72 -15.28
C ASN A 385 17.27 1.89 -15.85
N GLN A 386 17.56 1.01 -16.81
CA GLN A 386 16.56 0.16 -17.47
C GLN A 386 15.78 -0.71 -16.49
N LEU A 387 16.45 -1.26 -15.46
CA LEU A 387 15.81 -2.09 -14.44
C LEU A 387 14.66 -1.34 -13.74
N LEU A 388 14.93 -0.09 -13.34
CA LEU A 388 13.94 0.76 -12.69
C LEU A 388 12.75 1.04 -13.62
N ILE A 389 13.00 1.27 -14.92
CA ILE A 389 11.96 1.48 -15.92
C ILE A 389 11.09 0.22 -16.10
N ASP A 390 11.71 -0.96 -16.17
CA ASP A 390 11.01 -2.24 -16.31
C ASP A 390 10.17 -2.56 -15.06
N GLN A 391 10.73 -2.36 -13.87
CA GLN A 391 10.02 -2.49 -12.59
C GLN A 391 8.86 -1.50 -12.50
N GLY A 392 9.07 -0.24 -12.89
CA GLY A 392 8.03 0.78 -12.85
C GLY A 392 6.90 0.51 -13.84
N LEU A 393 7.19 -0.08 -14.99
CA LEU A 393 6.17 -0.57 -15.90
C LEU A 393 5.34 -1.69 -15.25
N ALA A 394 5.99 -2.73 -14.71
CA ALA A 394 5.30 -3.85 -14.07
C ALA A 394 4.45 -3.41 -12.86
N CYS A 395 5.05 -2.64 -11.95
CA CYS A 395 4.39 -2.13 -10.75
C CYS A 395 3.25 -1.17 -11.10
N GLY A 396 3.48 -0.23 -12.01
CA GLY A 396 2.48 0.75 -12.45
C GLY A 396 1.24 0.10 -13.06
N PHE A 397 1.43 -0.87 -13.97
CA PHE A 397 0.32 -1.63 -14.52
C PHE A 397 -0.35 -2.53 -13.47
N GLY A 398 0.40 -3.12 -12.54
CA GLY A 398 -0.15 -3.90 -11.44
C GLY A 398 -1.11 -3.09 -10.56
N ILE A 399 -0.70 -1.88 -10.14
CA ILE A 399 -1.55 -0.98 -9.35
C ILE A 399 -2.79 -0.54 -10.15
N TYR A 400 -2.62 -0.20 -11.43
CA TYR A 400 -3.73 0.21 -12.27
C TYR A 400 -4.72 -0.93 -12.57
N ASN A 401 -4.23 -2.17 -12.69
CA ASN A 401 -5.05 -3.38 -12.83
C ASN A 401 -5.93 -3.58 -11.59
N GLN A 402 -5.34 -3.43 -10.39
CA GLN A 402 -6.06 -3.51 -9.12
C GLN A 402 -7.15 -2.45 -8.98
N LEU A 403 -6.91 -1.22 -9.44
CA LEU A 403 -7.93 -0.18 -9.51
C LEU A 403 -9.07 -0.52 -10.50
N THR A 404 -8.71 -1.12 -11.63
CA THR A 404 -9.63 -1.39 -12.74
C THR A 404 -10.58 -2.55 -12.45
N HIS A 405 -10.05 -3.65 -11.93
CA HIS A 405 -10.80 -4.89 -11.71
C HIS A 405 -11.32 -5.01 -10.27
N ASN A 406 -11.36 -3.90 -9.56
CA ASN A 406 -11.77 -3.90 -8.17
C ASN A 406 -13.27 -4.15 -7.99
N THR A 407 -13.62 -5.28 -7.38
CA THR A 407 -15.01 -5.65 -7.09
C THR A 407 -15.45 -5.23 -5.68
N GLN A 408 -14.52 -4.83 -4.81
CA GLN A 408 -14.72 -4.78 -3.35
C GLN A 408 -15.16 -3.41 -2.79
N ARG A 409 -16.01 -2.64 -3.49
CA ARG A 409 -16.40 -1.26 -3.09
C ARG A 409 -15.20 -0.30 -2.87
N LEU A 410 -14.03 -0.69 -3.38
CA LEU A 410 -12.84 0.14 -3.39
C LEU A 410 -13.01 1.29 -4.38
N PRO A 411 -12.19 2.34 -4.28
CA PRO A 411 -12.39 3.53 -5.08
C PRO A 411 -12.18 3.21 -6.57
N LYS A 412 -12.97 3.89 -7.41
CA LYS A 412 -12.87 3.76 -8.87
C LYS A 412 -11.78 4.70 -9.38
N ARG A 413 -11.10 4.27 -10.45
CA ARG A 413 -10.14 5.09 -11.19
C ARG A 413 -10.70 6.48 -11.52
N ASN A 414 -9.80 7.46 -11.57
CA ASN A 414 -10.12 8.84 -11.93
C ASN A 414 -9.13 9.37 -13.00
N ALA A 415 -9.33 10.60 -13.46
CA ALA A 415 -8.44 11.20 -14.47
C ALA A 415 -6.97 11.21 -14.04
N ALA A 416 -6.69 11.48 -12.76
CA ALA A 416 -5.32 11.51 -12.23
C ALA A 416 -4.63 10.14 -12.30
N SER A 417 -5.30 9.04 -11.94
CA SER A 417 -4.73 7.69 -12.11
C SER A 417 -4.32 7.40 -13.55
N ILE A 418 -5.09 7.89 -14.53
CA ILE A 418 -4.80 7.71 -15.96
C ILE A 418 -3.62 8.58 -16.38
N ILE A 419 -3.57 9.83 -15.93
CA ILE A 419 -2.44 10.75 -16.18
C ILE A 419 -1.14 10.16 -15.64
N HIS A 420 -1.14 9.64 -14.41
CA HIS A 420 0.06 9.04 -13.83
C HIS A 420 0.50 7.79 -14.60
N LEU A 421 -0.43 6.94 -15.04
CA LEU A 421 -0.10 5.80 -15.91
C LEU A 421 0.46 6.25 -17.27
N LEU A 422 -0.07 7.34 -17.85
CA LEU A 422 0.47 7.93 -19.07
C LEU A 422 1.91 8.42 -18.89
N ASN A 423 2.26 8.98 -17.73
CA ASN A 423 3.64 9.37 -17.42
C ASN A 423 4.57 8.15 -17.34
N ILE A 424 4.10 7.03 -16.77
CA ILE A 424 4.85 5.77 -16.77
C ILE A 424 5.06 5.28 -18.21
N ILE A 425 4.00 5.24 -19.03
CA ILE A 425 4.09 4.85 -20.44
C ILE A 425 5.06 5.74 -21.22
N LYS A 426 5.02 7.06 -20.99
CA LYS A 426 5.92 8.03 -21.62
C LYS A 426 7.39 7.73 -21.31
N ALA A 427 7.68 7.40 -20.06
CA ALA A 427 9.03 7.09 -19.61
C ALA A 427 9.52 5.71 -20.10
N CYS A 428 8.64 4.71 -20.11
CA CYS A 428 9.01 3.33 -20.42
C CYS A 428 9.04 3.01 -21.91
N PHE A 429 8.27 3.71 -22.75
CA PHE A 429 8.20 3.44 -24.18
C PHE A 429 8.77 4.60 -25.01
N PRO A 430 9.72 4.36 -25.93
CA PRO A 430 10.11 5.37 -26.89
C PRO A 430 8.94 5.72 -27.83
N PRO A 431 9.02 6.87 -28.54
CA PRO A 431 8.07 7.21 -29.58
C PRO A 431 7.89 6.07 -30.57
N SER A 432 6.68 5.51 -30.55
CA SER A 432 6.39 4.28 -31.26
C SER A 432 4.88 4.10 -31.40
N ARG A 433 4.50 3.25 -32.37
CA ARG A 433 3.11 2.86 -32.56
C ARG A 433 2.53 2.17 -31.32
N THR A 434 3.33 1.39 -30.60
CA THR A 434 2.95 0.75 -29.32
C THR A 434 2.55 1.78 -28.27
N ARG A 435 3.39 2.80 -28.04
CA ARG A 435 3.09 3.91 -27.11
C ARG A 435 1.78 4.62 -27.48
N GLY A 436 1.59 4.89 -28.77
CA GLY A 436 0.37 5.50 -29.28
C GLY A 436 -0.87 4.63 -29.05
N ASN A 437 -0.80 3.33 -29.35
CA ASN A 437 -1.90 2.39 -29.14
C ASN A 437 -2.32 2.33 -27.67
N MET A 438 -1.36 2.23 -26.74
CA MET A 438 -1.64 2.22 -25.30
C MET A 438 -2.32 3.52 -24.85
N THR A 439 -1.84 4.67 -25.34
CA THR A 439 -2.41 5.98 -25.01
C THR A 439 -3.84 6.13 -25.52
N VAL A 440 -4.14 5.68 -26.74
CA VAL A 440 -5.50 5.70 -27.30
C VAL A 440 -6.44 4.76 -26.55
N THR A 441 -5.97 3.58 -26.13
CA THR A 441 -6.75 2.67 -25.29
C THR A 441 -7.14 3.32 -23.96
N LEU A 442 -6.18 3.95 -23.27
CA LEU A 442 -6.45 4.67 -22.02
C LEU A 442 -7.40 5.86 -22.24
N TRP A 443 -7.26 6.60 -23.33
CA TRP A 443 -8.21 7.66 -23.69
C TRP A 443 -9.63 7.13 -23.93
N HIS A 444 -9.76 6.03 -24.66
CA HIS A 444 -11.06 5.42 -24.95
C HIS A 444 -11.74 4.96 -23.67
N GLN A 445 -10.99 4.32 -22.78
CA GLN A 445 -11.44 3.91 -21.46
C GLN A 445 -11.86 5.12 -20.60
N ALA A 446 -11.02 6.15 -20.51
CA ALA A 446 -11.34 7.39 -19.80
C ALA A 446 -12.61 8.05 -20.35
N SER A 447 -12.76 8.05 -21.67
CA SER A 447 -13.94 8.55 -22.35
C SER A 447 -15.17 7.78 -21.90
N GLN A 448 -15.21 6.46 -22.06
CA GLN A 448 -16.36 5.62 -21.71
C GLN A 448 -16.85 5.83 -20.27
N GLU A 449 -15.94 6.16 -19.35
CA GLU A 449 -16.26 6.40 -17.94
C GLU A 449 -16.54 7.86 -17.57
N GLY A 450 -16.43 8.78 -18.52
CA GLY A 450 -16.60 10.22 -18.27
C GLY A 450 -15.47 10.84 -17.45
N LEU A 451 -14.26 10.28 -17.53
CA LEU A 451 -13.06 10.74 -16.82
C LEU A 451 -12.21 11.72 -17.63
N VAL A 452 -12.70 12.19 -18.78
CA VAL A 452 -11.96 13.11 -19.66
C VAL A 452 -11.94 14.52 -19.07
N THR A 453 -10.76 14.98 -18.66
CA THR A 453 -10.53 16.33 -18.15
C THR A 453 -9.54 17.11 -19.04
N PRO A 454 -9.47 18.44 -18.95
CA PRO A 454 -8.47 19.23 -19.67
C PRO A 454 -7.03 18.80 -19.36
N GLU A 455 -6.77 18.41 -18.11
CA GLU A 455 -5.47 17.93 -17.65
C GLU A 455 -5.10 16.60 -18.32
N LEU A 456 -6.07 15.67 -18.46
CA LEU A 456 -5.86 14.41 -19.19
C LEU A 456 -5.56 14.66 -20.66
N VAL A 457 -6.27 15.61 -21.30
CA VAL A 457 -5.97 15.98 -22.69
C VAL A 457 -4.56 16.57 -22.81
N SER A 458 -4.15 17.40 -21.86
CA SER A 458 -2.80 17.95 -21.82
C SER A 458 -1.76 16.84 -21.68
N ALA A 459 -1.98 15.87 -20.79
CA ALA A 459 -1.10 14.73 -20.61
C ALA A 459 -0.99 13.89 -21.89
N ILE A 460 -2.10 13.61 -22.58
CA ILE A 460 -2.08 12.89 -23.86
C ILE A 460 -1.26 13.64 -24.91
N ARG A 461 -1.40 14.96 -25.01
CA ARG A 461 -0.58 15.76 -25.94
C ARG A 461 0.90 15.65 -25.59
N ASP A 462 1.23 15.68 -24.31
CA ASP A 462 2.61 15.57 -23.83
C ASP A 462 3.23 14.20 -24.13
N VAL A 463 2.49 13.10 -23.99
CA VAL A 463 2.95 11.75 -24.41
C VAL A 463 3.18 11.67 -25.93
N HIS A 464 2.45 12.48 -26.70
CA HIS A 464 2.56 12.57 -28.16
C HIS A 464 3.34 13.80 -28.64
N ALA A 465 4.11 14.46 -27.76
CA ALA A 465 4.95 15.59 -28.16
C ALA A 465 5.97 15.18 -29.24
N GLU A 466 6.44 13.94 -29.15
CA GLU A 466 7.18 13.26 -30.21
C GLU A 466 6.21 12.37 -31.01
N SER A 467 6.37 12.38 -32.34
CA SER A 467 5.45 11.64 -33.23
C SER A 467 5.45 10.15 -32.92
N ASN A 468 4.28 9.61 -32.58
CA ASN A 468 4.03 8.18 -32.40
C ASN A 468 3.55 7.50 -33.69
N GLY A 469 3.45 8.24 -34.78
CA GLY A 469 2.84 7.82 -36.05
C GLY A 469 1.74 8.79 -36.53
N PRO A 470 1.50 8.87 -37.85
CA PRO A 470 0.56 9.82 -38.45
C PRO A 470 -0.90 9.61 -38.00
N GLU A 471 -1.29 8.38 -37.67
CA GLU A 471 -2.63 8.08 -37.14
C GLU A 471 -2.88 8.78 -35.80
N PHE A 472 -1.84 8.96 -34.99
CA PHE A 472 -1.95 9.61 -33.68
C PHE A 472 -1.91 11.14 -33.78
N GLU A 473 -1.20 11.69 -34.77
CA GLU A 473 -1.26 13.12 -35.09
C GLU A 473 -2.68 13.51 -35.50
N PHE A 474 -3.32 12.68 -36.32
CA PHE A 474 -4.72 12.85 -36.68
C PHE A 474 -5.65 12.75 -35.45
N PHE A 475 -5.41 11.78 -34.57
CA PHE A 475 -6.10 11.67 -33.27
C PHE A 475 -6.00 12.96 -32.44
N LEU A 476 -4.81 13.55 -32.32
CA LEU A 476 -4.62 14.83 -31.62
C LEU A 476 -5.35 16.00 -32.31
N GLU A 477 -5.34 16.04 -33.64
CA GLU A 477 -6.06 17.06 -34.41
C GLU A 477 -7.57 17.03 -34.11
N ILE A 478 -8.13 15.83 -33.95
CA ILE A 478 -9.55 15.63 -33.59
C ILE A 478 -9.83 16.15 -32.20
N ILE A 479 -8.98 15.80 -31.22
CA ILE A 479 -9.11 16.32 -29.85
C ILE A 479 -9.07 17.85 -29.86
N ASN A 480 -8.15 18.44 -30.62
CA ASN A 480 -8.02 19.90 -30.75
C ASN A 480 -9.27 20.53 -31.37
N LYS A 481 -9.81 19.95 -32.44
CA LYS A 481 -11.06 20.41 -33.08
C LYS A 481 -12.25 20.33 -32.11
N CYS A 482 -12.33 19.27 -31.31
CA CYS A 482 -13.37 19.14 -30.29
C CYS A 482 -13.29 20.26 -29.25
N GLN A 483 -12.09 20.63 -28.80
CA GLN A 483 -11.90 21.74 -27.86
C GLN A 483 -12.20 23.11 -28.48
N SER A 484 -11.80 23.36 -29.72
CA SER A 484 -12.02 24.65 -30.39
C SER A 484 -13.47 24.87 -30.83
N SER A 485 -14.24 23.79 -31.03
CA SER A 485 -15.65 23.85 -31.45
C SER A 485 -16.64 24.28 -30.35
N SER A 486 -16.14 24.61 -29.15
CA SER A 486 -16.98 25.13 -28.06
C SER A 486 -17.51 26.52 -28.43
N PRO A 487 -18.83 26.72 -28.56
CA PRO A 487 -19.38 28.01 -28.96
C PRO A 487 -19.05 29.07 -27.91
N SER A 488 -18.37 30.13 -28.33
CA SER A 488 -17.96 31.27 -27.51
C SER A 488 -19.12 32.17 -27.07
N ASN A 489 -20.34 31.63 -26.95
CA ASN A 489 -21.52 32.40 -26.61
C ASN A 489 -21.61 32.65 -25.09
N GLY A 490 -20.75 33.56 -24.63
CA GLY A 490 -21.07 34.66 -23.71
C GLY A 490 -21.61 34.41 -22.30
N ASN A 491 -22.11 33.22 -21.94
CA ASN A 491 -22.70 32.97 -20.63
C ASN A 491 -21.98 31.81 -19.93
N ASP A 492 -21.22 32.21 -18.91
CA ASP A 492 -20.46 31.49 -17.89
C ASP A 492 -20.52 29.95 -17.80
N SER A 493 -19.32 29.37 -17.95
CA SER A 493 -18.76 28.30 -17.13
C SER A 493 -19.28 26.86 -17.24
N GLU A 494 -20.09 26.52 -18.24
CA GLU A 494 -20.41 25.10 -18.46
C GLU A 494 -19.21 24.40 -19.12
N LYS A 495 -18.39 23.73 -18.29
CA LYS A 495 -17.25 22.91 -18.74
C LYS A 495 -17.73 21.94 -19.82
N VAL A 496 -17.25 22.11 -21.05
CA VAL A 496 -17.56 21.20 -22.16
C VAL A 496 -17.01 19.81 -21.84
N VAL A 497 -17.92 18.91 -21.49
CA VAL A 497 -17.62 17.48 -21.38
C VAL A 497 -17.50 16.95 -22.81
N ILE A 498 -16.31 16.50 -23.21
CA ILE A 498 -16.14 15.77 -24.47
C ILE A 498 -16.88 14.44 -24.34
N VAL A 499 -18.12 14.39 -24.84
CA VAL A 499 -18.95 13.19 -24.68
C VAL A 499 -18.42 12.05 -25.56
N PRO A 500 -18.28 10.82 -25.03
CA PRO A 500 -17.75 9.65 -25.75
C PRO A 500 -18.49 9.34 -27.05
N GLN A 501 -19.78 9.69 -27.13
CA GLN A 501 -20.62 9.50 -28.31
C GLN A 501 -20.14 10.29 -29.52
N ARG A 502 -19.52 11.46 -29.34
CA ARG A 502 -18.93 12.23 -30.45
C ARG A 502 -17.68 11.53 -30.98
N PHE A 503 -16.86 10.96 -30.09
CA PHE A 503 -15.68 10.21 -30.45
C PHE A 503 -16.03 8.86 -31.09
N ALA A 504 -17.01 8.11 -30.55
CA ALA A 504 -17.47 6.83 -31.13
C ALA A 504 -18.08 7.01 -32.53
N ARG A 505 -18.87 8.07 -32.76
CA ARG A 505 -19.37 8.42 -34.09
C ARG A 505 -18.24 8.82 -35.04
N PHE A 506 -17.19 9.45 -34.51
CA PHE A 506 -16.00 9.78 -35.26
C PHE A 506 -15.21 8.52 -35.62
N ALA A 507 -14.85 7.66 -34.66
CA ALA A 507 -14.16 6.39 -34.89
C ALA A 507 -14.90 5.50 -35.91
N LYS A 508 -16.23 5.42 -35.82
CA LYS A 508 -17.08 4.71 -36.80
C LYS A 508 -17.02 5.30 -38.21
N LYS A 509 -16.77 6.61 -38.36
CA LYS A 509 -16.57 7.27 -39.65
C LYS A 509 -15.22 6.89 -40.29
N TYR A 510 -14.23 6.50 -39.48
CA TYR A 510 -12.88 6.15 -39.94
C TYR A 510 -12.57 4.64 -39.87
N GLN A 511 -13.52 3.82 -39.43
CA GLN A 511 -13.45 2.35 -39.44
C GLN A 511 -13.25 1.73 -40.84
N HIS A 512 -13.45 2.51 -41.91
CA HIS A 512 -13.19 2.09 -43.29
C HIS A 512 -11.76 2.39 -43.78
N SER A 513 -10.91 2.99 -42.95
CA SER A 513 -9.48 3.09 -43.21
C SER A 513 -8.85 1.72 -42.93
N LYS A 514 -8.41 1.02 -43.98
CA LYS A 514 -7.71 -0.30 -43.92
C LYS A 514 -6.46 -0.36 -43.01
N ASN A 515 -6.12 0.72 -42.31
CA ASN A 515 -4.91 0.86 -41.50
C ASN A 515 -5.16 0.79 -39.98
N TYR A 516 -6.39 0.56 -39.53
CA TYR A 516 -6.74 0.37 -38.12
C TYR A 516 -6.98 -1.09 -37.78
#